data_AF-V5C1H1-F1
#
_entry.id   AF-V5C1H1-F1
#
_cell.length_a   1.000
_cell.length_b   1.000
_cell.length_c   1.000
_cell.angle_alpha   90.00
_cell.angle_beta   90.00
_cell.angle_gamma   90.00
#
_symmetry.space_group_name_H-M   'P 1'
#
loop_
_entity.id
_entity.type
_entity.pdbx_description
1 polymer ?
#
loop_
_entity_poly.entity_id
_entity_poly.type
_entity_poly.pdbx_seq_one_letter_code
_entity_poly.pdbx_strand_id
1 'polypeptide(L)'
;MSTKEEYLAKLKTQLDSWQAEVGELEAKASEAVEDLKPEIEEQITNLKAKFAEGEVKFNELADATEEAWEELKVDAEAKFNELIGDFKEDVQEAVVEAKGICAKIKAFFS
;
A
#
# COMPACT_ATOMS: atom_id res chain seq x y z
N MET A 1 2.22 -21.57 -22.42
CA MET A 1 1.86 -21.75 -21.00
C MET A 1 2.39 -20.55 -20.25
N SER A 2 1.78 -19.37 -20.41
CA SER A 2 2.44 -18.12 -20.00
C SER A 2 1.50 -17.08 -19.38
N THR A 3 0.18 -17.26 -19.40
CA THR A 3 -0.74 -16.22 -18.93
C THR A 3 -0.83 -16.13 -17.40
N LYS A 4 -0.87 -17.28 -16.70
CA LYS A 4 -0.97 -17.29 -15.23
C LYS A 4 0.32 -16.91 -14.53
N GLU A 5 1.44 -17.52 -14.91
CA GLU A 5 2.74 -17.31 -14.25
C GLU A 5 3.28 -15.89 -14.46
N GLU A 6 3.21 -15.34 -15.67
CA GLU A 6 3.64 -13.95 -15.94
C GLU A 6 2.79 -12.95 -15.15
N TYR A 7 1.49 -13.25 -15.03
CA TYR A 7 0.57 -12.42 -14.29
C TYR A 7 0.85 -12.44 -12.77
N LEU A 8 1.04 -13.62 -12.20
CA LEU A 8 1.44 -13.77 -10.80
C LEU A 8 2.81 -13.11 -10.54
N ALA A 9 3.76 -13.21 -11.46
CA ALA A 9 5.05 -12.52 -11.34
C ALA A 9 4.88 -11.00 -11.31
N LYS A 10 3.98 -10.44 -12.14
CA LYS A 10 3.69 -9.01 -12.17
C LYS A 10 2.99 -8.52 -10.91
N LEU A 11 2.00 -9.28 -10.40
CA LEU A 11 1.34 -8.99 -9.13
C LEU A 11 2.32 -9.05 -7.97
N LYS A 12 3.15 -10.09 -7.92
CA LYS A 12 4.18 -10.23 -6.89
C LYS A 12 5.15 -9.05 -6.91
N THR A 13 5.59 -8.61 -8.08
CA THR A 13 6.45 -7.43 -8.22
C THR A 13 5.78 -6.17 -7.66
N GLN A 14 4.46 -6.01 -7.87
CA GLN A 14 3.72 -4.87 -7.32
C GLN A 14 3.60 -4.96 -5.79
N LEU A 15 3.29 -6.15 -5.24
CA LEU A 15 3.26 -6.37 -3.80
C LEU A 15 4.64 -6.10 -3.16
N ASP A 16 5.71 -6.64 -3.73
CA ASP A 16 7.07 -6.42 -3.25
C ASP A 16 7.44 -4.90 -3.28
N SER A 17 6.94 -4.15 -4.28
CA SER A 17 7.09 -2.69 -4.36
C SER A 17 6.37 -1.97 -3.22
N TRP A 18 5.13 -2.33 -2.90
CA TRP A 18 4.41 -1.66 -1.80
C TRP A 18 4.98 -1.99 -0.45
N GLN A 19 5.46 -3.22 -0.26
CA GLN A 19 6.17 -3.59 0.95
C GLN A 19 7.39 -2.69 1.15
N ALA A 20 8.12 -2.36 0.08
CA ALA A 20 9.23 -1.42 0.14
C ALA A 20 8.76 0.01 0.48
N GLU A 21 7.67 0.49 -0.15
CA GLU A 21 7.10 1.82 0.13
C GLU A 21 6.61 1.95 1.58
N VAL A 22 5.91 0.95 2.11
CA VAL A 22 5.50 0.90 3.52
C VAL A 22 6.71 0.93 4.44
N GLY A 23 7.77 0.18 4.13
CA GLY A 23 9.02 0.22 4.90
C GLY A 23 9.71 1.59 4.87
N GLU A 24 9.64 2.32 3.75
CA GLU A 24 10.15 3.68 3.66
C GLU A 24 9.32 4.66 4.51
N LEU A 25 7.99 4.51 4.52
CA LEU A 25 7.10 5.28 5.37
C LEU A 25 7.36 5.00 6.85
N GLU A 26 7.60 3.75 7.24
CA GLU A 26 7.99 3.36 8.60
C GLU A 26 9.31 4.00 9.04
N ALA A 27 10.32 4.00 8.17
CA ALA A 27 11.57 4.67 8.46
C ALA A 27 11.37 6.17 8.69
N LYS A 28 10.57 6.82 7.83
CA LYS A 28 10.21 8.25 7.97
C LYS A 28 9.39 8.52 9.23
N ALA A 29 8.50 7.62 9.63
CA ALA A 29 7.75 7.71 10.88
C ALA A 29 8.67 7.63 12.10
N SER A 30 9.68 6.75 12.04
CA SER A 30 10.67 6.65 13.11
C SER A 30 11.56 7.90 13.21
N GLU A 31 11.76 8.63 12.11
CA GLU A 31 12.48 9.91 12.08
C GLU A 31 11.58 11.12 12.41
N ALA A 32 10.26 10.94 12.43
CA ALA A 32 9.32 12.00 12.73
C ALA A 32 9.36 12.42 14.21
N VAL A 33 8.91 13.66 14.46
CA VAL A 33 8.76 14.22 15.80
C VAL A 33 7.76 13.38 16.60
N GLU A 34 7.95 13.19 17.91
CA GLU A 34 7.08 12.34 18.75
C GLU A 34 5.59 12.70 18.67
N ASP A 35 5.26 13.98 18.48
CA ASP A 35 3.87 14.44 18.30
C ASP A 35 3.22 13.98 16.97
N LEU A 36 4.04 13.64 15.96
CA LEU A 36 3.60 13.20 14.63
C LEU A 36 3.66 11.69 14.45
N LYS A 37 4.44 11.01 15.29
CA LYS A 37 4.55 9.55 15.29
C LYS A 37 3.21 8.83 15.29
N PRO A 38 2.24 9.14 16.17
CA PRO A 38 0.99 8.37 16.23
C PRO A 38 0.16 8.48 14.95
N GLU A 39 0.12 9.66 14.33
CA GLU A 39 -0.64 9.93 13.10
C GLU A 39 -0.02 9.19 11.90
N ILE A 40 1.31 9.19 11.80
CA ILE A 40 2.03 8.45 10.76
C ILE A 40 1.96 6.93 11.00
N GLU A 41 2.06 6.46 12.24
CA GLU A 41 1.92 5.04 12.61
C GLU A 41 0.49 4.52 12.32
N GLU A 42 -0.55 5.33 12.52
CA GLU A 42 -1.92 5.00 12.16
C GLU A 42 -2.07 4.81 10.65
N GLN A 43 -1.55 5.75 9.86
CA GLN A 43 -1.55 5.66 8.41
C GLN A 43 -0.80 4.41 7.93
N ILE A 44 0.40 4.15 8.46
CA ILE A 44 1.16 2.92 8.16
C ILE A 44 0.36 1.67 8.50
N THR A 45 -0.33 1.66 9.63
CA THR A 45 -1.14 0.51 10.06
C THR A 45 -2.29 0.25 9.09
N ASN A 46 -2.98 1.31 8.65
CA ASN A 46 -4.02 1.20 7.62
C ASN A 46 -3.45 0.68 6.29
N LEU A 47 -2.29 1.20 5.86
CA LEU A 47 -1.62 0.74 4.64
C LEU A 47 -1.20 -0.73 4.73
N LYS A 48 -0.70 -1.18 5.89
CA LYS A 48 -0.36 -2.59 6.14
C LYS A 48 -1.57 -3.51 6.12
N ALA A 49 -2.70 -3.09 6.68
CA ALA A 49 -3.94 -3.86 6.63
C ALA A 49 -4.41 -4.07 5.18
N LYS A 50 -4.39 -3.00 4.37
CA LYS A 50 -4.70 -3.06 2.94
C LYS A 50 -3.73 -3.94 2.16
N PHE A 51 -2.43 -3.86 2.47
CA PHE A 51 -1.41 -4.73 1.87
C PHE A 51 -1.69 -6.21 2.19
N ALA A 52 -2.00 -6.53 3.45
CA ALA A 52 -2.31 -7.90 3.86
C ALA A 52 -3.55 -8.45 3.14
N GLU A 53 -4.58 -7.63 2.91
CA GLU A 53 -5.74 -8.02 2.10
C GLU A 53 -5.35 -8.35 0.64
N GLY A 54 -4.48 -7.53 0.04
CA GLY A 54 -3.92 -7.80 -1.28
C GLY A 54 -3.13 -9.11 -1.32
N GLU A 55 -2.27 -9.36 -0.34
CA GLU A 55 -1.47 -10.58 -0.26
C GLU A 55 -2.34 -11.85 -0.13
N VAL A 56 -3.42 -11.78 0.64
CA VAL A 56 -4.42 -12.86 0.73
C VAL A 56 -5.06 -13.12 -0.64
N LYS A 57 -5.49 -12.07 -1.35
CA LYS A 57 -6.08 -12.18 -2.70
C LYS A 57 -5.08 -12.74 -3.72
N PHE A 58 -3.81 -12.37 -3.62
CA PHE A 58 -2.75 -12.92 -4.45
C PHE A 58 -2.56 -14.42 -4.21
N ASN A 59 -2.55 -14.87 -2.95
CA ASN A 59 -2.46 -16.29 -2.62
C ASN A 59 -3.68 -17.07 -3.11
N GLU A 60 -4.89 -16.53 -2.98
CA GLU A 60 -6.11 -17.12 -3.55
C GLU A 60 -6.00 -17.30 -5.08
N LEU A 61 -5.45 -16.32 -5.79
CA LEU A 61 -5.17 -16.42 -7.23
C LEU A 61 -4.08 -17.45 -7.57
N ALA A 62 -3.04 -17.53 -6.74
CA ALA A 62 -1.94 -18.46 -6.96
C ALA A 62 -2.43 -19.91 -6.85
N ASP A 63 -3.28 -20.19 -5.85
CA ASP A 63 -3.84 -21.52 -5.59
C ASP A 63 -5.00 -21.91 -6.53
N ALA A 64 -5.60 -20.96 -7.24
CA ALA A 64 -6.70 -21.22 -8.17
C ALA A 64 -6.30 -22.16 -9.32
N THR A 65 -7.20 -23.06 -9.73
CA THR A 65 -7.02 -23.89 -10.93
C THR A 65 -7.10 -23.05 -12.21
N GLU A 66 -6.49 -23.49 -13.32
CA GLU A 66 -6.49 -22.73 -14.59
C GLU A 66 -7.90 -22.29 -15.05
N GLU A 67 -8.93 -23.13 -14.87
CA GLU A 67 -10.33 -22.80 -15.22
C GLU A 67 -10.94 -21.70 -14.34
N ALA A 68 -10.61 -21.65 -13.05
CA ALA A 68 -11.16 -20.66 -12.11
C ALA A 68 -10.31 -19.39 -12.05
N TRP A 69 -9.08 -19.45 -12.56
CA TRP A 69 -8.11 -18.38 -12.48
C TRP A 69 -8.50 -17.16 -13.32
N GLU A 70 -9.07 -17.34 -14.51
CA GLU A 70 -9.52 -16.23 -15.37
C GLU A 70 -10.61 -15.40 -14.68
N GLU A 71 -11.62 -16.03 -14.07
CA GLU A 71 -12.67 -15.33 -13.31
C GLU A 71 -12.12 -14.66 -12.05
N LEU A 72 -11.34 -15.41 -11.25
CA LEU A 72 -10.75 -14.87 -10.02
C LEU A 72 -9.80 -13.73 -10.29
N LYS A 73 -9.07 -13.77 -11.41
CA LYS A 73 -8.14 -12.70 -11.82
C LYS A 73 -8.88 -11.39 -12.01
N VAL A 74 -10.01 -11.39 -12.70
CA VAL A 74 -10.75 -10.14 -12.98
C VAL A 74 -11.23 -9.51 -11.67
N ASP A 75 -11.78 -10.31 -10.76
CA ASP A 75 -12.24 -9.84 -9.46
C ASP A 75 -11.08 -9.36 -8.58
N ALA A 76 -9.97 -10.11 -8.55
CA ALA A 76 -8.79 -9.74 -7.81
C ALA A 76 -8.11 -8.49 -8.40
N GLU A 77 -8.08 -8.30 -9.72
CA GLU A 77 -7.57 -7.08 -10.37
C GLU A 77 -8.38 -5.85 -10.01
N ALA A 78 -9.71 -5.97 -10.02
CA ALA A 78 -10.59 -4.88 -9.63
C ALA A 78 -10.32 -4.48 -8.18
N LYS A 79 -10.24 -5.47 -7.27
CA LYS A 79 -9.96 -5.24 -5.85
C LYS A 79 -8.54 -4.69 -5.60
N PHE A 80 -7.55 -5.21 -6.30
CA PHE A 80 -6.18 -4.71 -6.23
C PHE A 80 -6.08 -3.27 -6.73
N ASN A 81 -6.72 -2.92 -7.84
CA ASN A 81 -6.72 -1.55 -8.35
C ASN A 81 -7.43 -0.57 -7.41
N GLU A 82 -8.52 -1.00 -6.77
CA GLU A 82 -9.21 -0.24 -5.72
C GLU A 82 -8.27 0.00 -4.53
N LEU A 83 -7.65 -1.07 -4.00
CA LEU A 83 -6.66 -0.98 -2.92
C LEU A 83 -5.47 -0.08 -3.27
N ILE A 84 -4.97 -0.11 -4.52
CA ILE A 84 -3.90 0.77 -5.02
C ILE A 84 -4.34 2.22 -5.08
N GLY A 85 -5.53 2.46 -5.60
CA GLY A 85 -6.10 3.80 -5.71
C GLY A 85 -6.14 4.44 -4.34
N ASP A 86 -6.74 3.73 -3.39
CA ASP A 86 -6.87 4.18 -2.01
C ASP A 86 -5.50 4.30 -1.33
N PHE A 87 -4.57 3.36 -1.55
CA PHE A 87 -3.21 3.44 -1.00
C PHE A 87 -2.48 4.71 -1.45
N LYS A 88 -2.57 5.05 -2.74
CA LYS A 88 -1.95 6.26 -3.28
C LYS A 88 -2.60 7.52 -2.73
N GLU A 89 -3.91 7.51 -2.54
CA GLU A 89 -4.65 8.63 -1.97
C GLU A 89 -4.28 8.84 -0.50
N ASP A 90 -4.28 7.77 0.30
CA ASP A 90 -3.88 7.78 1.71
C ASP A 90 -2.42 8.27 1.88
N VAL A 91 -1.49 7.80 1.04
CA VAL A 91 -0.10 8.27 1.05
C VAL A 91 0.00 9.73 0.60
N GLN A 92 -0.85 10.18 -0.33
CA GLN A 92 -0.90 11.59 -0.70
C GLN A 92 -1.42 12.47 0.45
N GLU A 93 -2.46 12.02 1.13
CA GLU A 93 -3.06 12.72 2.27
C GLU A 93 -2.07 12.80 3.44
N ALA A 94 -1.42 11.68 3.77
CA ALA A 94 -0.31 11.59 4.72
C ALA A 94 0.79 12.63 4.47
N VAL A 95 1.23 12.73 3.21
CA VAL A 95 2.28 13.68 2.80
C VAL A 95 1.77 15.12 2.84
N VAL A 96 0.50 15.37 2.55
CA VAL A 96 -0.13 16.69 2.61
C VAL A 96 -0.25 17.16 4.06
N GLU A 97 -0.68 16.30 4.97
CA GLU A 97 -0.75 16.60 6.41
C GLU A 97 0.64 16.85 6.99
N ALA A 98 1.62 15.99 6.69
CA ALA A 98 3.00 16.18 7.11
C ALA A 98 3.57 17.53 6.62
N LYS A 99 3.30 17.91 5.35
CA LYS A 99 3.68 19.24 4.81
C LYS A 99 2.95 20.38 5.52
N GLY A 100 1.66 20.22 5.81
CA GLY A 100 0.84 21.20 6.51
C GLY A 100 1.35 21.47 7.92
N ILE A 101 1.79 20.43 8.63
CA ILE A 101 2.34 20.56 9.99
C ILE A 101 3.72 21.20 9.96
N CYS A 102 4.58 20.81 9.00
CA CYS A 102 5.87 21.47 8.77
C CYS A 102 5.71 22.98 8.48
N ALA A 103 4.69 23.36 7.72
CA ALA A 103 4.36 24.76 7.46
C ALA A 103 3.91 25.51 8.73
N LYS A 104 3.09 24.88 9.59
CA LYS A 104 2.67 25.46 10.88
C LYS A 104 3.85 25.65 11.84
N ILE A 105 4.78 24.70 11.92
CA ILE A 105 6.00 24.81 12.75
C ILE A 105 6.87 25.96 12.26
N LYS A 106 7.09 26.07 10.94
CA LYS A 106 7.84 27.19 10.36
C LYS A 106 7.20 28.55 10.62
N ALA A 107 5.87 28.61 10.63
CA ALA A 107 5.13 29.83 10.96
C ALA A 107 5.18 30.18 12.46
N PHE A 108 5.31 29.19 13.35
CA PHE A 108 5.40 29.41 14.80
C PHE A 108 6.76 29.97 15.24
N PHE A 109 7.82 29.69 14.48
CA PHE A 109 9.19 30.17 14.74
C PHE A 109 9.59 31.42 13.92
N SER A 110 8.66 32.01 13.15
CA SER A 110 8.84 33.25 12.40
C SER A 110 8.15 34.42 13.06
#